data_AF-A0A6G4LP41-F1
#
_entry.id   AF-A0A6G4LP41-F1
#
_cell.length_a   1.000
_cell.length_b   1.000
_cell.length_c   1.000
_cell.angle_alpha   90.00
_cell.angle_beta   90.00
_cell.angle_gamma   90.00
#
_symmetry.space_group_name_H-M   'P 1'
#
loop_
_entity.id
_entity.type
_entity.pdbx_description
1 polymer ?
#
loop_
_entity_poly.entity_id
_entity_poly.type
_entity_poly.pdbx_seq_one_letter_code
_entity_poly.pdbx_strand_id
1 'polypeptide(L)' 'MQILTISGSPSAQSRSARLLGHVRAQLERAGEQADHLDLRSPPADALLGAQVSDPAIA' A
#
# COMPACT_ATOMS: atom_id res chain seq x y z
N MET A 1 8.05 -0.05 15.97
CA MET A 1 7.62 -1.21 15.17
C MET A 1 7.60 -0.80 13.71
N GLN A 2 7.85 -1.71 12.75
CA GLN A 2 7.60 -1.39 11.33
C GLN A 2 6.22 -1.88 10.93
N ILE A 3 5.41 -0.97 10.40
CA ILE A 3 4.02 -1.22 10.02
C ILE A 3 3.88 -0.99 8.52
N LEU A 4 3.46 -2.01 7.78
CA LEU A 4 3.11 -1.85 6.37
C LEU A 4 1.60 -1.66 6.23
N THR A 5 1.20 -0.54 5.63
CA THR A 5 -0.20 -0.27 5.28
C THR A 5 -0.43 -0.61 3.80
N ILE A 6 -1.51 -1.33 3.48
CA ILE A 6 -1.81 -1.77 2.11
C ILE A 6 -3.15 -1.20 1.66
N SER A 7 -3.20 -0.55 0.50
CA SER A 7 -4.45 -0.13 -0.14
C SER A 7 -4.66 -0.84 -1.48
N GLY A 8 -5.89 -1.26 -1.75
CA GLY A 8 -6.23 -2.00 -2.98
C GLY A 8 -7.50 -1.53 -3.67
N SER A 9 -7.97 -0.31 -3.36
CA SER A 9 -9.18 0.18 -4.01
C SER A 9 -8.90 0.50 -5.47
N PRO A 10 -9.76 0.07 -6.42
CA PRO A 10 -9.61 0.43 -7.83
C PRO A 10 -9.73 1.94 -8.09
N SER A 11 -10.40 2.68 -7.20
CA SER A 11 -10.60 4.11 -7.32
C SER A 11 -9.43 4.91 -6.74
N ALA A 12 -8.90 5.85 -7.52
CA ALA A 12 -7.88 6.81 -7.06
C ALA A 12 -8.33 7.70 -5.91
N GLN A 13 -9.63 7.94 -5.78
CA GLN A 13 -10.21 8.69 -4.67
C GLN A 13 -11.12 7.79 -3.84
N SER A 14 -10.52 6.77 -3.24
CA SER A 14 -11.25 5.86 -2.36
C SER A 14 -11.37 6.39 -0.94
N ARG A 15 -12.56 6.19 -0.33
CA ARG A 15 -12.78 6.46 1.10
C ARG A 15 -11.87 5.62 1.99
N SER A 16 -11.61 4.36 1.63
CA SER A 16 -10.72 3.49 2.40
C SER A 16 -9.25 3.92 2.28
N ALA A 17 -8.81 4.35 1.10
CA ALA A 17 -7.46 4.91 0.93
C ALA A 17 -7.25 6.20 1.75
N ARG A 18 -8.25 7.09 1.77
CA ARG A 18 -8.21 8.31 2.61
C ARG A 18 -8.18 7.97 4.10
N LEU A 19 -8.99 7.01 4.56
CA LEU A 19 -8.99 6.56 5.95
C LEU A 19 -7.64 5.95 6.33
N LEU A 20 -7.07 5.10 5.49
CA LEU A 20 -5.76 4.50 5.73
C LEU A 20 -4.64 5.55 5.81
N GLY A 21 -4.67 6.55 4.92
CA GLY A 21 -3.76 7.68 5.00
C GLY A 21 -3.89 8.47 6.30
N HIS A 22 -5.12 8.66 6.79
CA HIS A 22 -5.35 9.29 8.09
C HIS A 22 -4.77 8.46 9.25
N VAL A 23 -5.00 7.14 9.25
CA VAL A 23 -4.46 6.23 10.28
C VAL A 23 -2.94 6.21 10.24
N ARG A 24 -2.33 6.16 9.04
CA ARG A 24 -0.86 6.19 8.88
C ARG A 24 -0.25 7.44 9.51
N ALA A 25 -0.83 8.61 9.25
CA ALA A 25 -0.40 9.86 9.86
C ALA A 25 -0.58 9.89 11.40
N GLN A 26 -1.48 9.08 11.98
CA GLN A 26 -1.56 8.91 13.43
C GLN A 26 -0.42 8.03 13.96
N LEU A 27 -0.10 6.93 13.27
CA LEU A 27 0.99 6.03 13.62
C LEU A 27 2.34 6.75 13.59
N GLU A 28 2.61 7.52 12.52
CA GLU A 28 3.83 8.33 12.39
C GLU A 28 3.96 9.35 13.53
N ARG A 29 2.86 10.00 13.93
CA ARG A 29 2.83 10.92 15.08
C ARG A 29 3.06 10.23 16.42
N ALA A 30 2.75 8.95 16.54
CA ALA A 30 3.04 8.14 17.73
C ALA A 30 4.50 7.64 17.77
N GLY A 31 5.31 7.96 16.76
CA GLY A 31 6.71 7.53 16.65
C GLY A 31 6.89 6.18 15.96
N GLU A 32 5.83 5.61 15.40
CA GLU A 32 5.91 4.37 14.62
C GLU A 32 6.37 4.64 13.18
N GLN A 33 7.12 3.70 12.61
CA GLN A 33 7.48 3.73 11.20
C GLN A 33 6.38 3.05 10.40
N ALA A 34 5.76 3.78 9.47
CA ALA A 34 4.61 3.29 8.72
C ALA A 34 4.79 3.48 7.21
N ASP A 35 5.08 2.38 6.50
CA ASP A 35 5.22 2.36 5.05
C ASP A 35 3.85 2.13 4.37
N HIS A 36 3.78 2.43 3.07
CA HIS A 36 2.56 2.28 2.30
C HIS A 36 2.76 1.61 0.95
N LEU A 37 1.99 0.54 0.72
CA LEU A 37 1.87 -0.13 -0.57
C LEU A 37 0.48 0.15 -1.17
N ASP A 38 0.47 0.80 -2.33
CA ASP A 38 -0.71 0.88 -3.20
C ASP A 38 -0.66 -0.28 -4.20
N LEU A 39 -1.61 -1.21 -4.12
CA LEU A 39 -1.66 -2.41 -4.98
C LEU A 39 -1.89 -2.08 -6.46
N ARG A 40 -2.15 -0.82 -6.81
CA ARG A 40 -2.22 -0.38 -8.21
C ARG A 40 -0.87 0.04 -8.77
N SER A 41 0.15 0.15 -7.92
CA SER A 41 1.51 0.50 -8.33
C SER A 41 2.20 -0.61 -9.11
N PRO A 42 2.12 -1.91 -8.72
CA PRO A 42 2.78 -2.97 -9.45
C PRO A 42 1.99 -3.37 -10.71
N PRO A 43 2.63 -4.01 -11.70
CA PRO A 43 1.95 -4.52 -12.89
C PRO A 43 0.86 -5.53 -12.52
N ALA A 44 -0.34 -5.35 -13.07
CA ALA A 44 -1.50 -6.17 -12.74
C ALA A 44 -1.34 -7.63 -13.17
N ASP A 45 -0.71 -7.86 -14.33
CA ASP A 45 -0.35 -9.18 -14.84
C ASP A 45 0.66 -9.89 -13.92
N ALA A 46 1.69 -9.18 -13.46
CA ALA A 46 2.64 -9.72 -12.51
C ALA A 46 1.99 -10.08 -11.16
N LEU A 47 1.13 -9.20 -10.63
CA LEU A 47 0.40 -9.43 -9.38
C LEU A 47 -0.57 -10.61 -9.48
N LEU A 48 -1.42 -10.64 -10.51
CA LEU A 48 -2.44 -11.68 -10.69
C LEU A 48 -1.83 -13.02 -11.13
N GLY A 49 -0.70 -12.99 -11.82
CA GLY A 49 0.08 -14.17 -12.23
C GLY A 49 1.03 -14.71 -11.15
N ALA A 50 1.10 -14.06 -9.97
CA ALA A 50 2.06 -14.40 -8.90
C ALA A 50 3.53 -14.37 -9.36
N GLN A 51 3.87 -13.45 -10.26
CA GLN A 51 5.19 -13.30 -10.85
C GLN A 51 6.12 -12.52 -9.89
N VAL A 52 6.50 -13.14 -8.77
CA VAL A 52 7.31 -12.49 -7.72
C VAL A 52 8.71 -12.08 -8.14
N SER A 53 9.20 -12.59 -9.28
CA SER A 53 10.50 -12.23 -9.86
C SER A 53 10.42 -11.04 -10.83
N ASP A 54 9.23 -10.46 -11.04
CA ASP A 54 9.07 -9.28 -11.89
C ASP A 54 9.89 -8.11 -11.30
N PRO A 55 10.71 -7.39 -12.11
CA PRO A 55 11.55 -6.29 -11.62
C PRO A 55 10.79 -5.16 -10.92
N ALA A 56 9.48 -5.00 -11.15
CA ALA A 56 8.64 -4.03 -10.45
C ALA A 56 8.12 -4.52 -9.08
N ILE A 57 8.35 -5.80 -8.75
CA ILE A 57 7.98 -6.46 -7.49
C ILE A 57 9.22 -6.83 -6.66
N ALA A 58 10.32 -7.22 -7.32
CA ALA A 58 11.54 -7.77 -6.73
C ALA A 58 12.44 -6.76 -6.00
#